data_AF-A0A2E0HIY9-F1
#
_entry.id   AF-A0A2E0HIY9-F1
#
_cell.length_a   1.000
_cell.length_b   1.000
_cell.length_c   1.000
_cell.angle_alpha   90.00
_cell.angle_beta   90.00
_cell.angle_gamma   90.00
#
_symmetry.space_group_name_H-M   'P 1'
#
loop_
_entity.id
_entity.type
_entity.pdbx_description
1 polymer ?
#
loop_
_entity_poly.entity_id
_entity_poly.type
_entity_poly.pdbx_seq_one_letter_code
_entity_poly.pdbx_strand_id
1 'polypeptide(L)'
;MADKKPASDKQVGQLAENMADRVKESANQIWLAGLGAYSKAEEEGNKLFDTLVQDGERLEARTRKIVDKPLTAAREKVETVRARATGSWERVEKAFDIRVSKALGRLNIPSRADVEMLNSRIAELEQKLAQLEAAAQSGAVRRRPAQEDNGAGKSPAPGKSATADRRTRKSSH
;
A
#
# COMPACT_ATOMS: atom_id res chain seq x y z
N MET A 1 -33.06 25.59 78.93
CA MET A 1 -32.29 25.14 77.75
C MET A 1 -31.11 24.34 78.23
N ALA A 2 -30.82 23.20 77.59
CA ALA A 2 -29.87 22.20 78.09
C ALA A 2 -28.40 22.65 77.95
N ASP A 3 -27.69 22.76 79.08
CA ASP A 3 -26.24 22.94 79.14
C ASP A 3 -25.53 21.62 78.80
N LYS A 4 -25.01 21.52 77.59
CA LYS A 4 -24.19 20.41 77.12
C LYS A 4 -22.73 20.68 77.53
N LYS A 5 -22.30 20.15 78.69
CA LYS A 5 -20.89 20.18 79.14
C LYS A 5 -19.98 19.54 78.07
N PRO A 6 -18.87 20.17 77.66
CA PRO A 6 -17.90 19.54 76.78
C PRO A 6 -17.17 18.42 77.52
N ALA A 7 -17.03 17.25 76.88
CA ALA A 7 -16.21 16.16 77.38
C ALA A 7 -14.80 16.68 77.71
N SER A 8 -14.23 16.26 78.83
CA SER A 8 -12.91 16.71 79.29
C SER A 8 -11.83 16.42 78.23
N ASP A 9 -11.06 17.43 77.84
CA ASP A 9 -9.98 17.36 76.80
C ASP A 9 -9.05 16.15 76.95
N LYS A 10 -8.77 15.72 78.19
CA LYS A 10 -7.93 14.55 78.48
C LYS A 10 -8.53 13.23 77.97
N GLN A 11 -9.86 13.09 78.02
CA GLN A 11 -10.55 11.90 77.50
C GLN A 11 -10.58 11.90 75.96
N VAL A 12 -10.65 13.08 75.35
CA VAL A 12 -10.59 13.23 73.89
C VAL A 12 -9.19 12.89 73.37
N GLY A 13 -8.14 13.34 74.06
CA GLY A 13 -6.75 13.00 73.73
C GLY A 13 -6.46 11.50 73.84
N GLN A 14 -6.91 10.85 74.93
CA GLN A 14 -6.75 9.39 75.09
C GLN A 14 -7.54 8.59 74.04
N LEU A 15 -8.74 9.04 73.66
CA LEU A 15 -9.51 8.37 72.62
C LEU A 15 -8.82 8.50 71.24
N ALA A 16 -8.26 9.67 70.93
CA ALA A 16 -7.52 9.91 69.70
C ALA A 16 -6.24 9.06 69.60
N GLU A 17 -5.51 8.90 70.71
CA GLU A 17 -4.30 8.07 70.77
C GLU A 17 -4.63 6.58 70.56
N ASN A 18 -5.67 6.08 71.26
CA ASN A 18 -6.17 4.71 71.07
C ASN A 18 -6.67 4.45 69.63
N MET A 19 -7.26 5.46 68.98
CA MET A 19 -7.68 5.37 67.57
C MET A 19 -6.48 5.33 66.63
N ALA A 20 -5.47 6.17 66.87
CA ALA A 20 -4.25 6.21 66.08
C ALA A 20 -3.48 4.89 66.15
N ASP A 21 -3.42 4.26 67.33
CA ASP A 21 -2.75 2.96 67.50
C ASP A 21 -3.48 1.83 66.79
N ARG A 22 -4.82 1.81 66.81
CA ARG A 22 -5.62 0.84 66.03
C ARG A 22 -5.45 1.03 64.53
N VAL A 23 -5.34 2.27 64.05
CA VAL A 23 -5.10 2.55 62.63
C VAL A 23 -3.70 2.10 62.21
N LYS A 24 -2.68 2.33 63.04
CA LYS A 24 -1.31 1.83 62.78
C LYS A 24 -1.26 0.31 62.77
N GLU A 25 -1.90 -0.34 63.74
CA GLU A 25 -1.95 -1.80 63.81
C GLU A 25 -2.66 -2.40 62.60
N SER A 26 -3.80 -1.81 62.19
CA SER A 26 -4.51 -2.21 60.97
C SER A 26 -3.66 -1.99 59.72
N ALA A 27 -2.97 -0.85 59.60
CA ALA A 27 -2.09 -0.57 58.48
C ALA A 27 -0.91 -1.56 58.42
N ASN A 28 -0.33 -1.93 59.56
CA ASN A 28 0.72 -2.93 59.65
C ASN A 28 0.22 -4.32 59.23
N GLN A 29 -0.99 -4.72 59.67
CA GLN A 29 -1.61 -5.98 59.25
C GLN A 29 -1.90 -6.02 57.75
N ILE A 30 -2.43 -4.94 57.18
CA ILE A 30 -2.65 -4.83 55.73
C ILE A 30 -1.33 -4.94 54.97
N TRP A 31 -0.27 -4.29 55.47
CA TRP A 31 1.06 -4.34 54.87
C TRP A 31 1.67 -5.75 54.91
N LEU A 32 1.62 -6.42 56.06
CA LEU A 32 2.10 -7.79 56.22
C LEU A 32 1.28 -8.78 55.40
N ALA A 33 -0.04 -8.59 55.31
CA ALA A 33 -0.91 -9.38 54.44
C ALA A 33 -0.56 -9.17 52.96
N GLY A 34 -0.26 -7.94 52.55
CA GLY A 34 0.21 -7.63 51.19
C GLY A 34 1.53 -8.32 50.86
N LEU A 35 2.51 -8.26 51.76
CA LEU A 35 3.80 -8.95 51.61
C LEU A 35 3.66 -10.48 51.59
N GLY A 36 2.79 -11.03 52.45
CA GLY A 36 2.50 -12.47 52.47
C GLY A 36 1.79 -12.96 51.20
N ALA A 37 0.83 -12.19 50.70
CA ALA A 37 0.15 -12.50 49.44
C ALA A 37 1.10 -12.41 48.24
N TYR A 38 2.01 -11.43 48.21
CA TYR A 38 3.02 -11.31 47.16
C TYR A 38 4.00 -12.50 47.18
N SER A 39 4.54 -12.85 48.34
CA SER A 39 5.43 -14.01 48.49
C SER A 39 4.75 -15.32 48.08
N LYS A 40 3.47 -15.50 48.42
CA LYS A 40 2.70 -16.67 48.00
C LYS A 40 2.45 -16.69 46.48
N ALA A 41 2.17 -15.54 45.87
CA ALA A 41 2.01 -15.43 44.42
C ALA A 41 3.33 -15.66 43.67
N GLU A 42 4.49 -15.31 44.24
CA GLU A 42 5.80 -15.62 43.66
C GLU A 42 6.08 -17.14 43.71
N GLU A 43 5.80 -17.80 44.84
CA GLU A 43 6.00 -19.24 44.99
C GLU A 43 5.06 -20.06 44.09
N GLU A 44 3.79 -19.68 44.03
CA GLU A 44 2.78 -20.33 43.17
C GLU A 44 2.96 -19.92 41.69
N GLY A 45 3.43 -18.70 41.44
CA GLY A 45 3.67 -18.15 40.11
C GLY A 45 4.78 -18.87 39.36
N ASN A 46 5.89 -19.19 40.02
CA ASN A 46 6.97 -19.96 39.42
C ASN A 46 6.53 -21.37 39.02
N LYS A 47 5.76 -22.06 39.88
CA LYS A 47 5.21 -23.40 39.57
C LYS A 47 4.24 -23.37 38.39
N LEU A 48 3.39 -22.34 38.32
CA LEU A 48 2.48 -22.14 37.19
C LEU A 48 3.24 -21.83 35.90
N PHE A 49 4.28 -20.99 35.99
CA PHE A 49 5.16 -20.69 34.86
C PHE A 49 5.85 -21.96 34.33
N ASP A 50 6.48 -22.75 35.20
CA ASP A 50 7.13 -24.00 34.81
C ASP A 50 6.14 -24.98 34.15
N THR A 51 4.91 -25.04 34.66
CA THR A 51 3.84 -25.85 34.06
C THR A 51 3.46 -25.34 32.67
N LEU A 52 3.29 -24.03 32.51
CA LEU A 52 2.98 -23.41 31.22
C LEU A 52 4.12 -23.58 30.21
N VAL A 53 5.38 -23.51 30.65
CA VAL A 53 6.55 -23.77 29.81
C VAL A 53 6.55 -25.24 29.36
N GLN A 54 6.35 -26.17 30.28
CA GLN A 54 6.30 -27.60 29.95
C GLN A 54 5.15 -27.92 28.98
N ASP A 55 3.99 -27.30 29.16
CA ASP A 55 2.86 -27.46 28.24
C ASP A 55 3.12 -26.78 26.89
N GLY A 56 3.84 -25.66 26.87
CA GLY A 56 4.34 -25.02 25.66
C GLY A 56 5.30 -25.91 24.88
N GLU A 57 6.29 -26.52 25.54
CA GLU A 57 7.22 -27.48 24.94
C GLU A 57 6.49 -28.72 24.41
N ARG A 58 5.49 -29.24 25.15
CA ARG A 58 4.65 -30.35 24.69
C ARG A 58 3.81 -29.96 23.48
N LEU A 59 3.25 -28.76 23.46
CA LEU A 59 2.46 -28.24 22.35
C LEU A 59 3.34 -28.00 21.12
N GLU A 60 4.54 -27.45 21.29
CA GLU A 60 5.54 -27.31 20.22
C GLU A 60 5.93 -28.68 19.68
N ALA A 61 6.27 -29.65 20.54
CA ALA A 61 6.63 -31.00 20.11
C ALA A 61 5.49 -31.70 19.35
N ARG A 62 4.23 -31.51 19.78
CA ARG A 62 3.05 -32.03 19.05
C ARG A 62 2.86 -31.31 17.72
N THR A 63 2.96 -29.98 17.70
CA THR A 63 2.80 -29.16 16.50
C THR A 63 3.90 -29.46 15.50
N ARG A 64 5.16 -29.56 15.93
CA ARG A 64 6.31 -29.94 15.10
C ARG A 64 6.14 -31.33 14.50
N LYS A 65 5.68 -32.33 15.26
CA LYS A 65 5.35 -33.66 14.72
C LYS A 65 4.20 -33.63 13.70
N ILE A 66 3.21 -32.75 13.90
CA ILE A 66 2.06 -32.59 13.02
C ILE A 66 2.41 -31.75 11.79
N VAL A 67 3.40 -30.85 11.85
CA VAL A 67 3.84 -30.00 10.74
C VAL A 67 4.94 -30.67 9.93
N ASP A 68 5.87 -31.40 10.55
CA ASP A 68 6.95 -32.08 9.85
C ASP A 68 6.42 -33.13 8.86
N LYS A 69 5.35 -33.87 9.22
CA LYS A 69 4.71 -34.86 8.33
C LYS A 69 4.06 -34.25 7.06
N PRO A 70 3.20 -33.23 7.14
CA PRO A 70 2.63 -32.56 5.97
C PRO A 70 3.62 -31.61 5.32
N LEU A 71 4.61 -31.03 6.01
CA LEU A 71 5.60 -30.16 5.38
C LEU A 71 6.60 -30.96 4.55
N THR A 72 7.04 -32.14 4.99
CA THR A 72 7.87 -33.03 4.17
C THR A 72 7.08 -33.57 2.98
N ALA A 73 5.86 -34.07 3.20
CA ALA A 73 4.99 -34.53 2.11
C ALA A 73 4.55 -33.40 1.17
N ALA A 74 4.35 -32.18 1.67
CA ALA A 74 4.06 -31.00 0.85
C ALA A 74 5.30 -30.49 0.14
N ARG A 75 6.50 -30.56 0.74
CA ARG A 75 7.76 -30.24 0.06
C ARG A 75 8.04 -31.22 -1.07
N GLU A 76 7.86 -32.53 -0.86
CA GLU A 76 7.95 -33.53 -1.92
C GLU A 76 6.88 -33.32 -3.01
N LYS A 77 5.64 -33.02 -2.64
CA LYS A 77 4.58 -32.70 -3.59
C LYS A 77 4.84 -31.38 -4.32
N VAL A 78 5.41 -30.38 -3.66
CA VAL A 78 5.76 -29.09 -4.26
C VAL A 78 6.98 -29.24 -5.17
N GLU A 79 7.99 -30.02 -4.82
CA GLU A 79 9.12 -30.37 -5.67
C GLU A 79 8.66 -31.15 -6.92
N THR A 80 7.83 -32.19 -6.74
CA THR A 80 7.32 -33.00 -7.85
C THR A 80 6.30 -32.25 -8.72
N VAL A 81 5.49 -31.38 -8.13
CA VAL A 81 4.62 -30.45 -8.89
C VAL A 81 5.46 -29.38 -9.56
N ARG A 82 6.46 -28.79 -8.92
CA ARG A 82 7.38 -27.81 -9.54
C ARG A 82 8.11 -28.43 -10.74
N ALA A 83 8.54 -29.68 -10.63
CA ALA A 83 9.17 -30.43 -11.72
C ALA A 83 8.17 -30.79 -12.85
N ARG A 84 6.91 -31.12 -12.53
CA ARG A 84 5.86 -31.43 -13.53
C ARG A 84 5.11 -30.21 -14.06
N ALA A 85 5.27 -29.05 -13.44
CA ALA A 85 4.40 -27.90 -13.65
C ALA A 85 5.17 -26.63 -13.97
N THR A 86 6.40 -26.70 -14.48
CA THR A 86 7.08 -25.53 -15.09
C THR A 86 6.14 -24.77 -16.03
N GLY A 87 5.33 -25.47 -16.84
CA GLY A 87 4.29 -24.86 -17.69
C GLY A 87 2.98 -24.43 -17.00
N SER A 88 2.69 -24.86 -15.77
CA SER A 88 1.57 -24.29 -14.98
C SER A 88 2.01 -23.19 -14.04
N TRP A 89 3.29 -23.14 -13.68
CA TRP A 89 3.90 -22.09 -12.87
C TRP A 89 3.89 -20.77 -13.64
N GLU A 90 4.20 -20.79 -14.93
CA GLU A 90 4.09 -19.61 -15.80
C GLU A 90 2.66 -19.05 -15.85
N ARG A 91 1.62 -19.90 -15.80
CA ARG A 91 0.21 -19.45 -15.67
C ARG A 91 -0.09 -18.83 -14.30
N VAL A 92 0.52 -19.35 -13.23
CA VAL A 92 0.38 -18.79 -11.87
C VAL A 92 1.12 -17.46 -11.77
N GLU A 93 2.30 -17.35 -12.36
CA GLU A 93 3.08 -16.11 -12.47
C GLU A 93 2.28 -15.05 -13.23
N LYS A 94 1.73 -15.40 -14.40
CA LYS A 94 0.84 -14.51 -15.15
C LYS A 94 -0.41 -14.10 -14.37
N ALA A 95 -1.03 -15.02 -13.62
CA ALA A 95 -2.20 -14.71 -12.80
C ALA A 95 -1.87 -13.82 -11.58
N PHE A 96 -0.69 -14.01 -11.00
CA PHE A 96 -0.15 -13.18 -9.93
C PHE A 96 0.14 -11.76 -10.44
N ASP A 97 0.84 -11.64 -11.56
CA ASP A 97 1.12 -10.36 -12.21
C ASP A 97 -0.16 -9.60 -12.55
N ILE A 98 -1.20 -10.27 -13.05
CA ILE A 98 -2.52 -9.65 -13.29
C ILE A 98 -3.14 -9.12 -11.98
N ARG A 99 -3.01 -9.85 -10.87
CA ARG A 99 -3.56 -9.39 -9.59
C ARG A 99 -2.74 -8.24 -9.00
N VAL A 100 -1.42 -8.30 -9.08
CA VAL A 100 -0.52 -7.26 -8.60
C VAL A 100 -0.72 -5.99 -9.42
N SER A 101 -0.70 -6.08 -10.75
CA SER A 101 -0.98 -4.94 -11.64
C SER A 101 -2.36 -4.33 -11.39
N LYS A 102 -3.40 -5.15 -11.17
CA LYS A 102 -4.74 -4.65 -10.81
C LYS A 102 -4.77 -3.94 -9.45
N ALA A 103 -4.02 -4.42 -8.46
CA ALA A 103 -3.92 -3.78 -7.16
C ALA A 103 -3.16 -2.45 -7.25
N LEU A 104 -2.05 -2.41 -7.97
CA LEU A 104 -1.27 -1.19 -8.22
C LEU A 104 -2.09 -0.15 -9.00
N GLY A 105 -2.85 -0.58 -10.02
CA GLY A 105 -3.76 0.29 -10.76
C GLY A 105 -4.86 0.89 -9.89
N ARG A 106 -5.41 0.14 -8.91
CA ARG A 106 -6.37 0.68 -7.92
C ARG A 106 -5.75 1.71 -6.98
N LEU A 107 -4.44 1.64 -6.76
CA LEU A 107 -3.67 2.61 -5.99
C LEU A 107 -3.13 3.76 -6.86
N ASN A 108 -3.53 3.82 -8.13
CA ASN A 108 -3.10 4.83 -9.10
C ASN A 108 -1.58 4.83 -9.33
N ILE A 109 -0.92 3.69 -9.17
CA ILE A 109 0.51 3.50 -9.41
C ILE A 109 0.69 3.01 -10.86
N PRO A 110 1.29 3.82 -11.75
CA PRO A 110 1.49 3.44 -13.15
C PRO A 110 2.54 2.33 -13.29
N SER A 111 2.34 1.44 -14.26
CA SER A 111 3.29 0.37 -14.57
C SER A 111 4.44 0.86 -15.45
N ARG A 112 5.50 0.04 -15.58
CA ARG A 112 6.66 0.37 -16.42
C ARG A 112 6.28 0.53 -17.90
N ALA A 113 5.37 -0.32 -18.38
CA ALA A 113 4.87 -0.26 -19.76
C ALA A 113 4.09 1.03 -20.03
N ASP A 114 3.33 1.53 -19.05
CA ASP A 114 2.59 2.79 -19.18
C ASP A 114 3.55 3.98 -19.32
N VAL A 115 4.64 3.97 -18.54
CA VAL A 115 5.69 5.00 -18.60
C VAL A 115 6.41 4.98 -19.96
N GLU A 116 6.74 3.79 -20.47
CA GLU A 116 7.38 3.62 -21.79
C GLU A 116 6.48 4.09 -22.94
N MET A 117 5.18 3.78 -22.88
CA MET A 117 4.20 4.26 -23.84
C MET A 117 4.11 5.79 -23.85
N LEU A 118 4.09 6.40 -22.66
CA LEU A 118 4.03 7.86 -22.54
C LEU A 118 5.30 8.52 -23.08
N ASN A 119 6.48 7.96 -22.78
CA ASN A 119 7.76 8.46 -23.32
C ASN A 119 7.78 8.41 -24.86
N SER A 120 7.28 7.33 -25.45
CA SER A 120 7.19 7.20 -26.91
C SER A 120 6.26 8.25 -27.51
N ARG A 121 5.10 8.47 -26.87
CA ARG A 121 4.14 9.52 -27.26
C ARG A 121 4.76 10.92 -27.19
N ILE A 122 5.54 11.20 -26.13
CA ILE A 122 6.25 12.47 -25.96
C ILE A 122 7.26 12.67 -27.09
N ALA A 123 8.07 11.65 -27.40
CA ALA A 123 9.06 11.73 -28.48
C ALA A 123 8.40 12.04 -29.85
N GLU A 124 7.25 11.43 -30.16
CA GLU A 124 6.51 11.74 -31.39
C GLU A 124 5.96 13.18 -31.40
N LEU A 125 5.50 13.67 -30.25
CA LEU A 125 5.00 15.05 -30.13
C LEU A 125 6.14 16.06 -30.26
N GLU A 126 7.29 15.79 -29.67
CA GLU A 126 8.50 16.60 -29.81
C GLU A 126 8.95 16.68 -31.28
N GLN A 127 8.91 15.56 -32.01
CA GLN A 127 9.22 15.56 -33.45
C GLN A 127 8.25 16.41 -34.26
N LYS A 128 6.93 16.32 -33.98
CA LYS A 128 5.91 17.13 -34.65
C LYS A 128 6.08 18.62 -34.33
N LEU A 129 6.40 18.94 -33.08
CA LEU A 129 6.64 20.33 -32.66
C LEU A 129 7.89 20.90 -33.37
N ALA A 130 8.99 20.15 -33.39
CA ALA A 130 10.21 20.54 -34.09
C ALA A 130 9.97 20.77 -35.60
N GLN A 131 9.14 19.93 -36.24
CA GLN A 131 8.75 20.12 -37.65
C GLN A 131 7.91 21.39 -37.86
N LEU A 132 6.97 21.68 -36.96
CA LEU A 132 6.15 22.89 -37.03
C LEU A 132 6.98 24.16 -36.78
N GLU A 133 7.91 24.12 -35.82
CA GLU A 133 8.84 25.22 -35.55
C GLU A 133 9.77 25.46 -36.74
N ALA A 134 10.33 24.40 -37.33
CA ALA A 134 11.16 24.51 -38.53
C ALA A 134 10.38 25.08 -39.73
N ALA A 135 9.12 24.69 -39.90
CA ALA A 135 8.23 25.24 -40.92
C ALA A 135 7.90 26.73 -40.67
N ALA A 136 7.66 27.10 -39.42
CA ALA A 136 7.39 28.49 -39.01
C ALA A 136 8.62 29.39 -39.22
N GLN A 137 9.82 28.91 -38.90
CA GLN A 137 11.09 29.64 -39.11
C GLN A 137 11.44 29.77 -40.59
N SER A 138 11.15 28.74 -41.41
CA SER A 138 11.37 28.78 -42.86
C SER A 138 10.41 29.75 -43.59
N GLY A 139 9.22 30.00 -43.02
CA GLY A 139 8.26 30.98 -43.52
C GLY A 139 8.68 32.44 -43.31
N ALA A 140 9.53 32.73 -42.33
CA ALA A 140 9.97 34.09 -42.01
C ALA A 140 11.06 34.62 -42.97
N VAL A 141 11.77 33.76 -43.71
CA VAL A 141 12.89 34.13 -44.59
C VAL A 141 12.44 34.45 -46.03
N ARG A 142 11.18 34.19 -46.41
CA ARG A 142 10.64 34.46 -47.76
C ARG A 142 9.92 35.82 -47.91
N ARG A 143 10.34 36.87 -47.19
CA ARG A 143 9.96 38.25 -47.55
C ARG A 143 11.05 38.93 -48.38
N ARG A 144 10.97 38.66 -49.69
CA ARG A 144 11.19 39.54 -50.87
C ARG A 144 12.40 40.49 -50.88
N PRO A 145 13.22 40.49 -51.96
CA PRO A 145 13.68 41.73 -52.57
C PRO A 145 12.75 42.11 -53.72
N ALA A 146 12.41 43.40 -53.75
CA ALA A 146 11.67 44.04 -54.81
C ALA A 146 12.52 44.10 -56.09
N GLN A 147 11.89 43.88 -57.26
CA GLN A 147 12.33 44.56 -58.47
C GLN A 147 11.16 44.80 -59.41
N GLU A 148 11.13 46.06 -59.81
CA GLU A 148 10.19 46.79 -60.64
C GLU A 148 10.55 46.60 -62.12
N ASP A 149 9.57 46.96 -62.98
CA ASP A 149 9.73 47.41 -64.36
C ASP A 149 9.42 46.45 -65.54
N ASN A 150 8.92 47.11 -66.57
CA ASN A 150 8.02 46.80 -67.66
C ASN A 150 8.54 45.87 -68.77
N GLY A 151 7.59 45.35 -69.58
CA GLY A 151 7.83 45.20 -71.01
C GLY A 151 7.21 43.99 -71.72
N ALA A 152 6.10 44.25 -72.41
CA ALA A 152 5.75 43.75 -73.75
C ALA A 152 5.66 42.23 -74.05
N GLY A 153 4.46 41.82 -74.50
CA GLY A 153 4.36 41.17 -75.82
C GLY A 153 3.80 39.75 -75.91
N LYS A 154 2.55 39.69 -76.40
CA LYS A 154 1.98 38.70 -77.34
C LYS A 154 1.70 37.25 -76.89
N SER A 155 0.40 37.00 -76.70
CA SER A 155 -0.45 35.89 -77.20
C SER A 155 0.12 35.02 -78.35
N PRO A 156 -0.33 33.76 -78.57
CA PRO A 156 -1.77 33.39 -78.53
C PRO A 156 -2.18 31.96 -78.09
N ALA A 157 -3.47 31.81 -77.78
CA ALA A 157 -4.24 30.55 -77.83
C ALA A 157 -4.53 30.18 -79.31
N PRO A 158 -5.00 28.96 -79.70
CA PRO A 158 -6.28 28.39 -79.23
C PRO A 158 -6.38 26.85 -79.24
N GLY A 159 -7.47 26.29 -78.71
CA GLY A 159 -7.84 24.89 -78.95
C GLY A 159 -9.02 24.42 -78.12
N LYS A 160 -10.22 24.44 -78.70
CA LYS A 160 -11.51 24.05 -78.11
C LYS A 160 -11.76 22.54 -78.25
N SER A 161 -12.37 21.93 -77.22
CA SER A 161 -13.51 21.00 -77.28
C SER A 161 -13.77 20.49 -75.83
N ALA A 162 -14.88 20.78 -75.14
CA ALA A 162 -16.25 20.28 -75.35
C ALA A 162 -16.24 18.76 -75.57
N THR A 163 -16.96 17.88 -74.88
CA THR A 163 -18.23 18.00 -74.13
C THR A 163 -18.52 16.60 -73.56
N ALA A 164 -19.12 16.53 -72.37
CA ALA A 164 -20.09 15.49 -71.94
C ALA A 164 -19.56 14.02 -71.94
N ASP A 165 -20.13 13.01 -71.30
CA ASP A 165 -21.37 12.82 -70.58
C ASP A 165 -21.18 11.54 -69.74
N ARG A 166 -21.98 11.45 -68.67
CA ARG A 166 -22.63 10.23 -68.18
C ARG A 166 -21.89 9.12 -67.42
N ARG A 167 -22.45 8.97 -66.20
CA ARG A 167 -23.03 7.76 -65.59
C ARG A 167 -22.11 6.80 -64.83
N THR A 168 -22.23 6.91 -63.52
CA THR A 168 -22.73 5.86 -62.59
C THR A 168 -22.46 4.39 -62.93
N ARG A 169 -21.73 3.70 -62.04
CA ARG A 169 -22.01 2.33 -61.53
C ARG A 169 -21.21 2.20 -60.23
N LYS A 170 -21.85 2.17 -59.06
CA LYS A 170 -22.55 1.02 -58.43
C LYS A 170 -21.58 -0.05 -57.91
N SER A 171 -21.51 -0.09 -56.58
CA SER A 171 -21.57 -1.27 -55.68
C SER A 171 -20.46 -2.31 -55.67
N SER A 172 -20.27 -2.81 -54.45
CA SER A 172 -19.69 -4.11 -54.03
C SER A 172 -18.18 -4.07 -53.82
N HIS A 173 -17.62 -4.60 -52.73
CA HIS A 173 -18.12 -5.56 -51.75
C HIS A 173 -17.38 -5.37 -50.41
#